data_AF-A0A0D7X5R5-F1
#
_entry.id   AF-A0A0D7X5R5-F1
#
_cell.length_a   1.000
_cell.length_b   1.000
_cell.length_c   1.000
_cell.angle_alpha   90.00
_cell.angle_beta   90.00
_cell.angle_gamma   90.00
#
_symmetry.space_group_name_H-M   'P 1'
#
loop_
_entity.id
_entity.type
_entity.pdbx_description
1 polymer ?
#
loop_
_entity_poly.entity_id
_entity_poly.type
_entity_poly.pdbx_seq_one_letter_code
_entity_poly.pdbx_strand_id
1 'polypeptide(L)'
;MEKITQMNKQLFRENLLKTVDEVKKQKGLINQEIRFIVEPVEEHGKNLNSTDEWIKLTLLSKENTNGRYLELDEIIKLFTGLIPLVPIWLNISFEEVKDYVAIFKIQTSLRFRKPSILQNQETGHPPFKALL
;
A
#
# COMPACT_ATOMS: atom_id res chain seq x y z
N MET A 1 22.00 -3.98 -5.28
CA MET A 1 20.56 -4.13 -5.60
C MET A 1 20.25 -3.30 -6.83
N GLU A 2 19.60 -3.89 -7.83
CA GLU A 2 19.12 -3.14 -8.99
C GLU A 2 18.04 -2.15 -8.53
N LYS A 3 18.18 -0.88 -8.94
CA LYS A 3 17.13 0.12 -8.67
C LYS A 3 15.91 -0.27 -9.50
N ILE A 4 14.74 -0.31 -8.87
CA ILE A 4 13.49 -0.47 -9.62
C ILE A 4 13.30 0.78 -10.49
N THR A 5 13.43 0.60 -11.81
CA THR A 5 13.26 1.68 -12.80
C THR A 5 11.83 1.76 -13.33
N GLN A 6 11.01 0.74 -13.07
CA GLN A 6 9.67 0.61 -13.61
C GLN A 6 8.67 0.22 -12.51
N MET A 7 7.46 0.78 -12.57
CA MET A 7 6.32 0.33 -11.78
C MET A 7 5.16 0.18 -12.72
N ASN A 8 4.52 -0.99 -12.68
CA ASN A 8 3.30 -1.27 -13.42
C ASN A 8 2.30 -1.96 -12.48
N LYS A 9 1.05 -2.13 -12.94
CA LYS A 9 -0.04 -2.67 -12.12
C LYS A 9 0.25 -4.09 -11.62
N GLN A 10 0.86 -4.93 -12.47
CA GLN A 10 1.21 -6.30 -12.13
C GLN A 10 2.31 -6.35 -11.06
N LEU A 11 3.40 -5.61 -11.26
CA LEU A 11 4.50 -5.55 -10.30
C LEU A 11 4.03 -5.02 -8.94
N PHE A 12 3.18 -3.99 -8.92
CA PHE A 12 2.60 -3.47 -7.69
C PHE A 12 1.77 -4.54 -6.96
N ARG A 13 0.94 -5.30 -7.68
CA ARG A 13 0.15 -6.39 -7.12
C ARG A 13 1.03 -7.50 -6.54
N GLU A 14 2.03 -7.94 -7.28
CA GLU A 14 2.96 -8.98 -6.84
C GLU A 14 3.72 -8.55 -5.59
N ASN A 15 4.18 -7.29 -5.55
CA ASN A 15 4.88 -6.76 -4.39
C ASN A 15 3.97 -6.69 -3.15
N LEU A 16 2.73 -6.21 -3.29
CA LEU A 16 1.75 -6.20 -2.19
C LEU A 16 1.50 -7.61 -1.65
N LEU A 17 1.28 -8.59 -2.53
CA LEU A 17 1.01 -9.97 -2.13
C LEU A 17 2.20 -10.60 -1.41
N LYS A 18 3.43 -10.35 -1.86
CA LYS A 18 4.65 -10.79 -1.16
C LYS A 18 4.70 -10.23 0.26
N THR A 19 4.44 -8.93 0.45
CA THR A 19 4.41 -8.32 1.78
C THR A 19 3.31 -8.89 2.66
N VAL A 20 2.12 -9.13 2.11
CA VAL A 20 1.01 -9.76 2.85
C VAL A 20 1.38 -11.17 3.27
N ASP A 21 2.03 -11.95 2.40
CA ASP A 21 2.47 -13.31 2.70
C ASP A 21 3.54 -13.34 3.81
N GLU A 22 4.43 -12.35 3.87
CA GLU A 22 5.38 -12.18 4.97
C GLU A 22 4.65 -12.03 6.31
N VAL A 23 3.66 -11.13 6.36
CA VAL A 23 2.84 -10.91 7.55
C VAL A 23 2.02 -12.16 7.90
N LYS A 24 1.41 -12.82 6.91
CA LYS A 24 0.63 -14.06 7.11
C LYS A 24 1.47 -15.17 7.73
N LYS A 25 2.67 -15.42 7.20
CA LYS A 25 3.59 -16.45 7.71
C LYS A 25 3.94 -16.20 9.16
N GLN A 26 4.20 -14.95 9.52
CA GLN A 26 4.55 -14.58 10.88
C GLN A 26 3.36 -14.69 11.86
N LYS A 27 2.13 -14.38 11.42
CA LYS A 27 0.91 -14.48 12.24
C LYS A 27 0.25 -15.86 12.21
N GLY A 28 0.78 -16.82 11.44
CA GLY A 28 0.20 -18.16 11.30
C GLY A 28 -1.16 -18.17 10.58
N LEU A 29 -1.39 -17.20 9.68
CA LEU A 29 -2.63 -17.07 8.92
C LEU A 29 -2.58 -17.99 7.67
N ILE A 30 -3.48 -18.98 7.61
CA ILE A 30 -3.56 -19.94 6.51
C ILE A 30 -4.97 -19.89 5.90
N ASN A 31 -5.03 -19.74 4.56
CA ASN A 31 -6.24 -19.85 3.75
C ASN A 31 -7.41 -18.92 4.11
N GLN A 32 -7.15 -17.76 4.73
CA GLN A 32 -8.19 -16.73 4.90
C GLN A 32 -8.36 -15.86 3.66
N GLU A 33 -9.61 -15.49 3.38
CA GLU A 33 -9.93 -14.32 2.57
C GLU A 33 -9.26 -13.08 3.18
N ILE A 34 -8.82 -12.14 2.35
CA ILE A 34 -8.15 -10.91 2.81
C ILE A 34 -8.92 -9.67 2.41
N ARG A 35 -8.94 -8.70 3.33
CA ARG A 35 -9.43 -7.35 3.10
C ARG A 35 -8.44 -6.34 3.63
N PHE A 36 -8.56 -5.12 3.13
CA PHE A 36 -7.64 -4.04 3.44
C PHE A 36 -8.36 -2.82 3.99
N ILE A 37 -7.76 -2.17 4.98
CA ILE A 37 -8.10 -0.82 5.41
C ILE A 37 -6.95 0.08 5.00
N VAL A 38 -7.25 1.25 4.43
CA VAL A 38 -6.23 2.22 4.02
C VAL A 38 -6.22 3.40 4.98
N GLU A 39 -5.04 3.72 5.52
CA GLU A 39 -4.81 4.84 6.40
C GLU A 39 -3.73 5.76 5.80
N PRO A 40 -4.14 6.88 5.17
CA PRO A 40 -3.18 7.89 4.70
C PRO A 40 -2.52 8.61 5.88
N VAL A 41 -1.19 8.74 5.84
CA VAL A 41 -0.39 9.33 6.92
C VAL A 41 0.21 10.66 6.50
N GLU A 42 -0.04 11.70 7.30
CA GLU A 42 0.63 12.99 7.15
C GLU A 42 2.04 12.94 7.72
N GLU A 43 3.04 13.25 6.87
CA GLU A 43 4.45 13.19 7.24
C GLU A 43 4.93 14.55 7.72
N HIS A 44 5.31 14.65 9.01
CA HIS A 44 5.78 15.90 9.59
C HIS A 44 6.99 16.48 8.84
N GLY A 45 6.93 17.77 8.52
CA GLY A 45 8.00 18.48 7.80
C GLY A 45 8.18 18.06 6.34
N LYS A 46 7.22 17.34 5.74
CA LYS A 46 7.22 17.00 4.31
C LYS A 46 6.06 17.71 3.61
N ASN A 47 6.40 18.45 2.55
CA ASN A 47 5.40 19.14 1.74
C ASN A 47 4.83 18.21 0.66
N LEU A 48 3.54 18.37 0.40
CA LEU A 48 2.85 17.81 -0.74
C LEU A 48 2.99 18.77 -1.93
N ASN A 49 3.16 18.22 -3.13
CA ASN A 49 3.03 19.01 -4.36
C ASN A 49 1.56 19.03 -4.83
N SER A 50 1.26 19.77 -5.90
CA SER A 50 -0.11 19.86 -6.43
C SER A 50 -0.70 18.49 -6.83
N THR A 51 0.13 17.58 -7.33
CA THR A 51 -0.29 16.21 -7.66
C THR A 51 -0.62 15.41 -6.40
N ASP A 52 0.21 15.49 -5.37
CA ASP A 52 0.02 14.84 -4.08
C ASP A 52 -1.29 15.32 -3.42
N GLU A 53 -1.54 16.63 -3.43
CA GLU A 53 -2.78 17.23 -2.90
C GLU A 53 -4.02 16.76 -3.68
N TRP A 54 -3.94 16.73 -5.02
CA TRP A 54 -5.03 16.23 -5.84
C TRP A 54 -5.33 14.76 -5.53
N ILE A 55 -4.31 13.91 -5.37
CA ILE A 55 -4.45 12.49 -5.01
C ILE A 55 -5.07 12.33 -3.62
N LYS A 56 -4.61 13.13 -2.63
CA LYS A 56 -5.17 13.15 -1.27
C LYS A 56 -6.67 13.43 -1.29
N LEU A 57 -7.10 14.43 -2.07
CA LEU A 57 -8.50 14.84 -2.14
C LEU A 57 -9.38 13.91 -2.98
N THR A 58 -8.80 13.17 -3.92
CA THR A 58 -9.56 12.30 -4.84
C THR A 58 -9.44 10.84 -4.47
N LEU A 59 -8.28 10.22 -4.71
CA LEU A 59 -8.06 8.78 -4.52
C LEU A 59 -8.08 8.44 -3.03
N LEU A 60 -7.35 9.17 -2.20
CA LEU A 60 -7.24 8.90 -0.76
C LEU A 60 -8.25 9.68 0.09
N SER A 61 -9.37 10.08 -0.52
CA SER A 61 -10.46 10.75 0.18
C SER A 61 -11.03 9.86 1.29
N LYS A 62 -11.68 10.48 2.28
CA LYS A 62 -12.38 9.74 3.35
C LYS A 62 -13.44 8.79 2.78
N GLU A 63 -14.10 9.15 1.69
CA GLU A 63 -15.11 8.32 1.03
C GLU A 63 -14.52 7.03 0.43
N ASN A 64 -13.26 7.09 -0.02
CA ASN A 64 -12.56 5.96 -0.61
C ASN A 64 -11.83 5.08 0.42
N THR A 65 -11.50 5.63 1.60
CA THR A 65 -10.61 4.95 2.57
C THR A 65 -11.23 4.70 3.94
N ASN A 66 -12.10 5.59 4.43
CA ASN A 66 -12.56 5.55 5.83
C ASN A 66 -13.65 4.49 6.04
N GLY A 67 -13.39 3.55 6.95
CA GLY A 67 -14.36 2.52 7.35
C GLY A 67 -14.68 1.47 6.29
N ARG A 68 -13.91 1.41 5.20
CA ARG A 68 -14.10 0.43 4.12
C ARG A 68 -13.12 -0.73 4.25
N TYR A 69 -13.65 -1.94 4.10
CA TYR A 69 -12.85 -3.14 3.87
C TYR A 69 -12.75 -3.35 2.35
N LEU A 70 -11.58 -3.04 1.81
CA LEU A 70 -11.33 -3.07 0.37
C LEU A 70 -10.80 -4.44 -0.06
N GLU A 71 -11.23 -4.88 -1.23
CA GLU A 71 -10.65 -6.06 -1.88
C GLU A 71 -9.26 -5.76 -2.44
N LEU A 72 -8.49 -6.81 -2.74
CA LEU A 72 -7.19 -6.65 -3.40
C LEU A 72 -7.30 -5.81 -4.68
N ASP A 73 -8.28 -6.08 -5.53
CA ASP A 73 -8.43 -5.37 -6.81
C ASP A 73 -8.80 -3.90 -6.65
N GLU A 74 -9.55 -3.56 -5.60
CA GLU A 74 -9.82 -2.17 -5.23
C GLU A 74 -8.53 -1.48 -4.77
N ILE A 75 -7.70 -2.13 -3.94
CA ILE A 75 -6.39 -1.61 -3.52
C ILE A 75 -5.47 -1.40 -4.73
N ILE A 76 -5.40 -2.38 -5.63
CA ILE A 76 -4.60 -2.22 -6.84
C ILE A 76 -5.12 -1.03 -7.64
N LYS A 77 -6.43 -0.92 -7.89
CA LYS A 77 -7.01 0.20 -8.65
C LYS A 77 -6.74 1.55 -7.98
N LEU A 78 -6.84 1.62 -6.66
CA LEU A 78 -6.65 2.82 -5.85
C LEU A 78 -5.22 3.37 -6.00
N PHE A 79 -4.20 2.53 -5.83
CA PHE A 79 -2.81 2.97 -5.82
C PHE A 79 -2.15 2.98 -7.20
N THR A 80 -2.74 2.34 -8.21
CA THR A 80 -2.16 2.24 -9.56
C THR A 80 -2.82 3.15 -10.59
N GLY A 81 -3.81 3.96 -10.20
CA GLY A 81 -4.55 4.85 -11.10
C GLY A 81 -3.70 5.90 -11.83
N LEU A 82 -2.51 6.23 -11.31
CA LEU A 82 -1.60 7.23 -11.88
C LEU A 82 -0.19 6.67 -12.16
N ILE A 83 -0.09 5.38 -12.45
CA ILE A 83 1.19 4.76 -12.82
C ILE A 83 1.97 5.63 -13.83
N PRO A 84 3.28 5.81 -13.64
CA PRO A 84 4.15 5.10 -12.68
C PRO A 84 4.24 5.76 -11.30
N LEU A 85 3.39 6.74 -10.98
CA LEU A 85 3.35 7.37 -9.66
C LEU A 85 2.58 6.49 -8.68
N VAL A 86 3.24 6.09 -7.60
CA VAL A 86 2.68 5.33 -6.47
C VAL A 86 3.16 5.96 -5.15
N PRO A 87 2.56 5.66 -3.99
CA PRO A 87 3.03 6.17 -2.72
C PRO A 87 4.52 5.88 -2.51
N ILE A 88 5.26 6.85 -1.96
CA ILE A 88 6.71 6.71 -1.75
C ILE A 88 7.05 5.57 -0.77
N TRP A 89 6.15 5.24 0.15
CA TRP A 89 6.21 4.08 1.05
C TRP A 89 4.80 3.56 1.35
N LEU A 90 4.72 2.25 1.62
CA LEU A 90 3.53 1.53 2.09
C LEU A 90 3.94 0.60 3.23
N ASN A 91 3.31 0.74 4.39
CA ASN A 91 3.50 -0.17 5.52
C ASN A 91 2.28 -1.08 5.65
N ILE A 92 2.51 -2.39 5.69
CA ILE A 92 1.46 -3.40 5.77
C ILE A 92 1.52 -4.07 7.13
N SER A 93 0.43 -4.02 7.90
CA SER A 93 0.30 -4.72 9.18
C SER A 93 -0.96 -5.57 9.21
N PHE A 94 -0.94 -6.60 10.05
CA PHE A 94 -2.14 -7.36 10.38
C PHE A 94 -2.94 -6.60 11.46
N GLU A 95 -4.25 -6.47 11.27
CA GLU A 95 -5.15 -5.83 12.24
C GLU A 95 -5.89 -6.87 13.08
N GLU A 96 -6.73 -7.68 12.43
CA GLU A 96 -7.59 -8.67 13.09
C GLU A 96 -8.11 -9.73 12.10
N VAL A 97 -8.73 -10.79 12.62
CA VAL A 97 -9.61 -11.68 11.84
C VAL A 97 -11.04 -11.41 12.25
N LYS A 98 -11.92 -11.14 11.27
CA LYS A 98 -13.34 -10.91 11.46
C LYS A 98 -14.13 -11.80 10.50
N ASP A 99 -15.06 -12.61 11.02
CA ASP A 99 -15.91 -13.49 10.22
C ASP A 99 -15.12 -14.35 9.20
N TYR A 100 -13.99 -14.94 9.63
CA TYR A 100 -13.05 -15.73 8.80
C TYR A 100 -12.26 -14.94 7.74
N VAL A 101 -12.38 -13.61 7.73
CA VAL A 101 -11.63 -12.71 6.86
C VAL A 101 -10.48 -12.07 7.62
N ALA A 102 -9.27 -12.17 7.09
CA ALA A 102 -8.09 -11.49 7.65
C ALA A 102 -8.02 -10.05 7.15
N ILE A 103 -7.99 -9.10 8.09
CA ILE A 103 -7.94 -7.68 7.84
C ILE A 103 -6.49 -7.19 7.94
N PHE A 104 -6.01 -6.55 6.87
CA PHE A 104 -4.70 -5.91 6.82
C PHE A 104 -4.85 -4.40 6.76
N LYS A 105 -4.06 -3.68 7.55
CA LYS A 105 -3.98 -2.23 7.49
C LYS A 105 -2.83 -1.83 6.57
N ILE A 106 -3.12 -0.94 5.64
CA ILE A 106 -2.17 -0.29 4.75
C ILE A 106 -2.00 1.15 5.20
N GLN A 107 -0.91 1.45 5.89
CA GLN A 107 -0.52 2.84 6.12
C GLN A 107 0.26 3.32 4.90
N THR A 108 -0.11 4.49 4.39
CA THR A 108 0.43 5.00 3.13
C THR A 108 0.89 6.45 3.23
N SER A 109 2.00 6.75 2.56
CA SER A 109 2.41 8.14 2.34
C SER A 109 1.42 8.85 1.42
N LEU A 110 1.18 10.13 1.72
CA LEU A 110 0.48 11.04 0.82
C LEU A 110 1.34 11.51 -0.38
N ARG A 111 2.63 11.17 -0.42
CA ARG A 111 3.57 11.62 -1.46
C ARG A 111 3.73 10.54 -2.52
N PHE A 112 3.31 10.84 -3.74
CA PHE A 112 3.35 9.91 -4.87
C PHE A 112 4.54 10.18 -5.77
N ARG A 113 5.35 9.15 -6.02
CA ARG A 113 6.66 9.32 -6.63
C ARG A 113 6.94 8.25 -7.67
N LYS A 114 7.93 8.55 -8.53
CA LYS A 114 8.42 7.61 -9.55
C LYS A 114 9.20 6.45 -8.92
N PRO A 115 9.31 5.30 -9.61
CA PRO A 115 9.92 4.08 -9.06
C PRO A 115 11.34 4.28 -8.49
N SER A 116 12.13 5.14 -9.14
CA SER A 116 13.54 5.38 -8.80
C SER A 116 13.79 6.02 -7.43
N ILE A 117 12.76 6.55 -6.79
CA ILE A 117 12.84 7.26 -5.50
C ILE A 117 11.87 6.70 -4.45
N LEU A 118 11.27 5.54 -4.71
CA LEU A 118 10.48 4.82 -3.72
C LEU A 118 11.39 4.37 -2.57
N GLN A 119 10.85 4.40 -1.35
CA GLN A 119 11.50 3.85 -0.16
C GLN A 119 11.28 2.33 -0.10
N ASN A 120 11.79 1.71 0.97
CA ASN A 120 11.71 0.27 1.21
C ASN A 120 12.32 -0.56 0.07
N GLN A 121 13.39 -0.04 -0.55
CA GLN A 121 14.08 -0.77 -1.62
C GLN A 121 14.68 -2.06 -1.06
N GLU A 122 15.18 -2.01 0.18
CA GLU A 122 15.83 -3.10 0.91
C GLU A 122 14.93 -4.32 1.13
N THR A 123 13.61 -4.19 1.00
CA THR A 123 12.68 -5.32 1.08
C THR A 123 12.68 -6.17 -0.19
N GLY A 124 13.26 -5.67 -1.28
CA GLY A 124 13.25 -6.32 -2.60
C GLY A 124 11.90 -6.18 -3.33
N HIS A 125 10.92 -5.49 -2.73
CA HIS A 125 9.59 -5.30 -3.31
C HIS A 125 9.03 -3.90 -2.93
N PRO A 126 9.72 -2.79 -3.27
CA PRO A 126 9.24 -1.44 -2.97
C PRO A 126 7.90 -1.13 -3.67
N PRO A 127 7.10 -0.19 -3.13
CA PRO A 127 7.37 0.65 -1.96
C PRO A 127 6.98 0.00 -0.61
N PHE A 128 6.78 -1.32 -0.57
CA PHE A 128 6.15 -2.00 0.56
C PHE A 128 7.13 -2.44 1.64
N LYS A 129 6.65 -2.42 2.89
CA LYS A 129 7.31 -2.95 4.08
C LYS A 129 6.28 -3.66 4.96
N ALA A 130 6.59 -4.89 5.36
CA ALA A 130 5.83 -5.60 6.37
C ALA A 130 6.15 -5.04 7.77
N LEU A 131 5.12 -4.71 8.55
CA LEU A 131 5.22 -4.43 9.97
C LEU A 131 4.83 -5.70 10.72
N LEU A 132 5.85 -6.35 11.27
CA LEU A 132 5.80 -7.66 11.90
C LEU A 132 5.49 -7.56 13.40
#